data_AF-A0A558GLN9-F1
#
_entry.id   AF-A0A558GLN9-F1
#
_cell.length_a   1.000
_cell.length_b   1.000
_cell.length_c   1.000
_cell.angle_alpha   90.00
_cell.angle_beta   90.00
_cell.angle_gamma   90.00
#
_symmetry.space_group_name_H-M   'P 1'
#
loop_
_entity.id
_entity.type
_entity.pdbx_description
1 polymer ?
#
loop_
_entity_poly.entity_id
_entity_poly.type
_entity_poly.pdbx_seq_one_letter_code
_entity_poly.pdbx_strand_id
1 'polypeptide(L)'
;MSSWDEDIFADEANVDFLDELADLEDEEIVAAVDDACALAVSGEAQTEEEQRNALAAATIAAIWAGAPFSAGEVVEDYPFIRDLAGSGSENLNENALELIEGVEEDYDLEPFIEALS
;
A
#
# COMPACT_ATOMS: atom_id res chain seq x y z
N MET A 1 16.10 -13.16 -0.67
CA MET A 1 15.48 -11.88 -1.05
C MET A 1 14.14 -11.93 -0.37
N SER A 2 13.87 -10.97 0.49
CA SER A 2 12.51 -10.68 0.94
C SER A 2 11.66 -10.29 -0.26
N SER A 3 10.35 -10.44 -0.15
CA SER A 3 9.44 -9.90 -1.16
C SER A 3 9.30 -8.38 -0.99
N TRP A 4 8.81 -7.73 -2.03
CA TRP A 4 8.50 -6.30 -1.99
C TRP A 4 7.65 -5.91 -0.78
N ASP A 5 6.56 -6.64 -0.54
CA ASP A 5 5.62 -6.35 0.54
C ASP A 5 6.23 -6.61 1.94
N GLU A 6 7.14 -7.58 2.08
CA GLU A 6 7.88 -7.78 3.32
C GLU A 6 8.78 -6.59 3.64
N ASP A 7 9.53 -6.09 2.64
CA ASP A 7 10.46 -4.98 2.83
C ASP A 7 9.72 -3.64 3.02
N ILE A 8 8.67 -3.41 2.25
CA ILE A 8 7.84 -2.20 2.37
C ILE A 8 7.20 -2.14 3.74
N PHE A 9 6.51 -3.19 4.18
CA PHE A 9 5.81 -3.11 5.46
C PHE A 9 6.74 -3.14 6.69
N ALA A 10 7.98 -3.60 6.55
CA ALA A 10 8.96 -3.60 7.63
C ALA A 10 9.78 -2.30 7.73
N ASP A 11 9.66 -1.35 6.78
CA ASP A 11 10.30 -0.03 6.88
C ASP A 11 9.74 0.74 8.08
N GLU A 12 10.61 1.39 8.85
CA GLU A 12 10.24 2.11 10.08
C GLU A 12 9.15 3.17 9.82
N ALA A 13 9.20 3.89 8.69
CA ALA A 13 8.18 4.86 8.31
C ALA A 13 6.81 4.21 8.11
N ASN A 14 6.81 3.02 7.50
CA ASN A 14 5.60 2.31 7.17
C ASN A 14 5.01 1.59 8.40
N VAL A 15 5.83 1.15 9.34
CA VAL A 15 5.34 0.61 10.63
C VAL A 15 4.57 1.66 11.40
N ASP A 16 5.11 2.89 11.50
CA ASP A 16 4.41 4.00 12.17
C ASP A 16 3.08 4.30 11.46
N PHE A 17 3.05 4.30 10.12
CA PHE A 17 1.83 4.47 9.33
C PHE A 17 0.81 3.33 9.54
N LEU A 18 1.26 2.08 9.58
CA LEU A 18 0.40 0.91 9.81
C LEU A 18 -0.21 0.91 11.22
N ASP A 19 0.56 1.34 12.23
CA ASP A 19 0.07 1.54 13.59
C ASP A 19 -1.01 2.64 13.63
N GLU A 20 -0.83 3.74 12.91
CA GLU A 20 -1.86 4.78 12.79
C GLU A 20 -3.14 4.26 12.12
N LEU A 21 -3.02 3.46 11.05
CA LEU A 21 -4.17 2.83 10.39
C LEU A 21 -4.90 1.84 11.32
N ALA A 22 -4.15 1.08 12.14
CA ALA A 22 -4.73 0.10 13.04
C ALA A 22 -5.65 0.69 14.12
N ASP A 23 -5.47 1.98 14.43
CA ASP A 23 -6.30 2.72 15.39
C ASP A 23 -7.60 3.30 14.77
N LEU A 24 -7.78 3.18 13.45
CA LEU A 24 -8.93 3.71 12.70
C LEU A 24 -10.03 2.66 12.48
N GLU A 25 -11.24 3.13 12.13
CA GLU A 25 -12.32 2.26 11.65
C GLU A 25 -12.09 1.85 10.19
N ASP A 26 -12.60 0.69 9.76
CA ASP A 26 -12.41 0.14 8.40
C ASP A 26 -12.65 1.16 7.27
N GLU A 27 -13.70 1.99 7.38
CA GLU A 27 -14.02 3.04 6.39
C GLU A 27 -12.97 4.15 6.37
N GLU A 28 -12.40 4.51 7.52
CA GLU A 28 -11.35 5.51 7.67
C GLU A 28 -10.00 4.96 7.20
N ILE A 29 -9.72 3.68 7.41
CA ILE A 29 -8.51 3.01 6.87
C ILE A 29 -8.50 3.09 5.34
N VAL A 30 -9.62 2.73 4.70
CA VAL A 30 -9.73 2.81 3.23
C VAL A 30 -9.53 4.24 2.74
N ALA A 31 -10.12 5.22 3.43
CA ALA A 31 -9.95 6.63 3.08
C ALA A 31 -8.51 7.12 3.25
N ALA A 32 -7.82 6.71 4.32
CA ALA A 32 -6.43 7.08 4.57
C ALA A 32 -5.46 6.45 3.54
N VAL A 33 -5.69 5.19 3.16
CA VAL A 33 -4.94 4.53 2.08
C VAL A 33 -5.17 5.22 0.72
N ASP A 34 -6.41 5.62 0.42
CA ASP A 34 -6.71 6.39 -0.80
C ASP A 34 -6.04 7.77 -0.79
N ASP A 35 -6.09 8.49 0.34
CA ASP A 35 -5.48 9.82 0.48
C ASP A 35 -3.95 9.76 0.34
N ALA A 36 -3.29 8.77 0.94
CA ALA A 36 -1.85 8.59 0.80
C ALA A 36 -1.44 8.37 -0.67
N CYS A 37 -2.18 7.52 -1.40
CA CYS A 37 -1.95 7.31 -2.83
C CYS A 37 -2.23 8.58 -3.65
N ALA A 38 -3.36 9.26 -3.38
CA ALA A 38 -3.78 10.45 -4.10
C ALA A 38 -2.83 11.64 -3.90
N LEU A 39 -2.37 11.85 -2.66
CA LEU A 39 -1.38 12.86 -2.33
C LEU A 39 -0.08 12.60 -3.09
N ALA A 40 0.32 11.34 -3.22
CA ALA A 40 1.56 10.99 -3.89
C ALA A 40 1.57 11.28 -5.39
N VAL A 41 0.44 11.07 -6.07
CA VAL A 41 0.27 11.37 -7.50
C VAL A 41 -0.13 12.82 -7.79
N SER A 42 -0.51 13.60 -6.76
CA SER A 42 -0.97 14.99 -6.91
C SER A 42 0.10 15.95 -7.49
N GLY A 43 1.38 15.56 -7.44
CA GLY A 43 2.52 16.40 -7.80
C GLY A 43 2.90 17.42 -6.73
N GLU A 44 2.28 17.36 -5.55
CA GLU A 44 2.69 18.12 -4.37
C GLU A 44 4.03 17.63 -3.82
N ALA A 45 4.78 18.53 -3.19
CA ALA A 45 6.08 18.20 -2.62
C ALA A 45 5.88 17.34 -1.36
N GLN A 46 6.45 16.14 -1.40
CA GLN A 46 6.39 15.16 -0.30
C GLN A 46 7.75 15.00 0.35
N THR A 47 7.71 14.69 1.64
CA THR A 47 8.84 14.16 2.39
C THR A 47 9.19 12.75 1.91
N GLU A 48 10.35 12.25 2.32
CA GLU A 48 10.76 10.86 2.03
C GLU A 48 9.86 9.85 2.77
N GLU A 49 9.34 10.22 3.93
CA GLU A 49 8.43 9.41 4.74
C GLU A 49 7.07 9.26 4.06
N GLU A 50 6.48 10.37 3.60
CA GLU A 50 5.22 10.37 2.85
C GLU A 50 5.30 9.53 1.57
N GLN A 51 6.43 9.57 0.85
CA GLN A 51 6.64 8.73 -0.33
C GLN A 51 6.69 7.22 0.01
N ARG A 52 7.31 6.85 1.14
CA ARG A 52 7.33 5.45 1.59
C ARG A 52 5.95 4.98 2.01
N ASN A 53 5.23 5.81 2.78
CA ASN A 53 3.86 5.53 3.21
C ASN A 53 2.92 5.38 2.01
N ALA A 54 3.10 6.19 0.96
CA ALA A 54 2.35 6.05 -0.28
C ALA A 54 2.61 4.71 -0.99
N LEU A 55 3.84 4.21 -1.01
CA LEU A 55 4.17 2.89 -1.56
C LEU A 55 3.57 1.76 -0.71
N ALA A 56 3.58 1.89 0.62
CA ALA A 56 2.88 0.95 1.50
C ALA A 56 1.37 0.96 1.25
N ALA A 57 0.76 2.14 1.14
CA ALA A 57 -0.65 2.31 0.80
C ALA A 57 -1.00 1.70 -0.56
N ALA A 58 -0.19 1.94 -1.58
CA ALA A 58 -0.37 1.34 -2.91
C ALA A 58 -0.27 -0.19 -2.87
N THR A 59 0.64 -0.73 -2.07
CA THR A 59 0.79 -2.18 -1.88
C THR A 59 -0.43 -2.78 -1.17
N ILE A 60 -0.97 -2.10 -0.15
CA ILE A 60 -2.23 -2.49 0.51
C ILE A 60 -3.39 -2.49 -0.50
N ALA A 61 -3.50 -1.43 -1.30
CA ALA A 61 -4.53 -1.33 -2.33
C ALA A 61 -4.45 -2.48 -3.35
N ALA A 62 -3.24 -2.84 -3.79
CA ALA A 62 -3.02 -3.98 -4.67
C ALA A 62 -3.44 -5.31 -4.03
N ILE A 63 -3.13 -5.52 -2.75
CA ILE A 63 -3.59 -6.71 -2.00
C ILE A 63 -5.11 -6.73 -1.91
N TRP A 64 -5.75 -5.58 -1.66
CA TRP A 64 -7.21 -5.50 -1.67
C TRP A 64 -7.82 -5.77 -3.05
N ALA A 65 -7.11 -5.45 -4.12
CA ALA A 65 -7.48 -5.78 -5.49
C ALA A 65 -7.21 -7.26 -5.85
N GLY A 66 -6.51 -8.00 -4.98
CA GLY A 66 -6.30 -9.45 -5.10
C GLY A 66 -4.86 -9.87 -5.40
N ALA A 67 -3.89 -8.97 -5.30
CA ALA A 67 -2.49 -9.32 -5.43
C ALA A 67 -2.07 -10.35 -4.37
N PRO A 68 -1.26 -11.37 -4.74
CA PRO A 68 -0.66 -12.25 -3.76
C PRO A 68 0.36 -11.51 -2.90
N PHE A 69 0.45 -11.84 -1.62
CA PHE A 69 1.41 -11.28 -0.66
C PHE A 69 2.19 -12.37 0.07
N SER A 70 3.37 -12.02 0.60
CA SER A 70 4.24 -12.90 1.38
C SER A 70 4.50 -12.41 2.80
N ALA A 71 4.17 -11.15 3.13
CA ALA A 71 4.33 -10.51 4.44
C ALA A 71 3.36 -11.03 5.51
N GLY A 72 3.34 -12.35 5.72
CA GLY A 72 2.40 -13.03 6.61
C GLY A 72 2.50 -12.55 8.07
N GLU A 73 3.71 -12.33 8.59
CA GLU A 73 3.91 -11.84 9.97
C GLU A 73 3.30 -10.45 10.16
N VAL A 74 3.55 -9.53 9.23
CA VAL A 74 2.96 -8.18 9.24
C VAL A 74 1.44 -8.26 9.16
N VAL A 75 0.89 -9.10 8.29
CA VAL A 75 -0.57 -9.23 8.13
C VAL A 75 -1.23 -9.85 9.37
N GLU A 76 -0.50 -10.63 10.18
CA GLU A 76 -0.99 -11.09 11.48
C GLU A 76 -1.11 -9.93 12.49
N ASP A 77 -0.18 -8.98 12.47
CA ASP A 77 -0.18 -7.78 13.32
C ASP A 77 -1.15 -6.71 12.81
N TYR A 78 -1.36 -6.62 11.49
CA TYR A 78 -2.22 -5.65 10.80
C TYR A 78 -3.26 -6.34 9.91
N PRO A 79 -4.33 -6.93 10.48
CA PRO A 79 -5.28 -7.75 9.71
C PRO A 79 -6.03 -7.01 8.60
N PHE A 80 -6.20 -5.69 8.70
CA PHE A 80 -6.88 -4.87 7.69
C PHE A 80 -6.25 -4.98 6.30
N ILE A 81 -4.94 -5.29 6.22
CA ILE A 81 -4.22 -5.50 4.96
C ILE A 81 -4.90 -6.59 4.12
N ARG A 82 -5.45 -7.64 4.75
CA ARG A 82 -6.18 -8.70 4.05
C ARG A 82 -7.70 -8.65 4.26
N ASP A 83 -8.17 -8.16 5.40
CA ASP A 83 -9.57 -8.30 5.81
C ASP A 83 -10.47 -7.31 5.04
N LEU A 84 -9.89 -6.24 4.49
CA LEU A 84 -10.56 -5.25 3.63
C LEU A 84 -10.42 -5.55 2.13
N ALA A 85 -10.14 -6.80 1.76
CA ALA A 85 -10.10 -7.22 0.36
C ALA A 85 -11.41 -6.87 -0.37
N GLY A 86 -11.28 -6.19 -1.50
CA GLY A 86 -12.40 -5.67 -2.29
C GLY A 86 -12.96 -4.31 -1.87
N SER A 87 -12.38 -3.65 -0.86
CA SER A 87 -12.80 -2.31 -0.42
C SER A 87 -12.22 -1.15 -1.26
N GLY A 88 -11.21 -1.41 -2.07
CA GLY A 88 -10.56 -0.40 -2.91
C GLY A 88 -11.48 0.14 -4.03
N SER A 89 -11.37 1.44 -4.31
CA SER A 89 -12.10 2.09 -5.40
C SER A 89 -11.31 2.01 -6.73
N GLU A 90 -11.98 2.22 -7.87
CA GLU A 90 -11.29 2.31 -9.17
C GLU A 90 -10.22 3.42 -9.17
N ASN A 91 -10.52 4.57 -8.55
CA ASN A 91 -9.58 5.69 -8.42
C ASN A 91 -8.37 5.34 -7.55
N LEU A 92 -8.58 4.61 -6.45
CA LEU A 92 -7.49 4.13 -5.61
C LEU A 92 -6.59 3.18 -6.41
N ASN A 93 -7.19 2.26 -7.18
CA ASN A 93 -6.41 1.32 -7.99
C ASN A 93 -5.57 2.04 -9.05
N GLU A 94 -6.13 3.05 -9.73
CA GLU A 94 -5.39 3.87 -10.71
C GLU A 94 -4.20 4.60 -10.07
N ASN A 95 -4.40 5.23 -8.92
CA ASN A 95 -3.31 5.94 -8.22
C ASN A 95 -2.25 4.97 -7.71
N ALA A 96 -2.65 3.83 -7.12
CA ALA A 96 -1.73 2.81 -6.66
C ALA A 96 -0.92 2.21 -7.81
N LEU A 97 -1.54 2.03 -8.98
CA LEU A 97 -0.88 1.51 -10.18
C LEU A 97 0.23 2.47 -10.63
N GLU A 98 -0.07 3.76 -10.73
CA GLU A 98 0.93 4.78 -11.11
C GLU A 98 2.14 4.78 -10.16
N LEU A 99 1.91 4.59 -8.86
CA LEU A 99 2.98 4.53 -7.86
C LEU A 99 3.84 3.28 -8.00
N ILE A 100 3.23 2.10 -8.13
CA ILE A 100 3.95 0.82 -8.24
C ILE A 100 4.71 0.74 -9.58
N GLU A 101 4.14 1.21 -10.68
CA GLU A 101 4.84 1.30 -11.97
C GLU A 101 6.03 2.27 -11.95
N GLY A 102 5.99 3.26 -11.05
CA GLY A 102 7.06 4.24 -10.86
C GLY A 102 8.27 3.71 -10.07
N VAL A 103 8.18 2.52 -9.46
CA VAL A 103 9.26 1.94 -8.68
C VAL A 103 10.38 1.44 -9.61
N GLU A 104 11.58 2.01 -9.47
CA GLU A 104 12.76 1.62 -10.27
C GLU A 104 13.59 0.48 -9.63
N GLU A 105 13.10 -0.12 -8.56
CA GLU A 105 13.82 -1.16 -7.80
C GLU A 105 13.71 -2.55 -8.45
N ASP A 106 14.70 -3.40 -8.18
CA ASP A 106 14.81 -4.77 -8.74
C ASP A 106 13.85 -5.78 -8.04
N TYR A 107 12.59 -5.40 -7.84
CA TYR A 107 11.53 -6.30 -7.35
C TYR A 107 10.62 -6.77 -8.49
N ASP A 108 10.05 -7.96 -8.32
CA ASP A 108 9.00 -8.47 -9.20
C ASP A 108 7.64 -7.93 -8.76
N LEU A 109 7.27 -6.77 -9.33
CA LEU A 109 6.04 -6.05 -9.01
C LEU A 109 4.87 -6.39 -9.94
N GLU A 110 5.10 -7.24 -10.94
CA GLU A 110 4.08 -7.65 -11.92
C GLU A 110 2.79 -8.17 -11.26
N PRO A 111 2.82 -8.98 -10.16
CA PRO A 111 1.59 -9.45 -9.53
C PRO A 111 0.74 -8.33 -8.91
N PHE A 112 1.37 -7.26 -8.44
CA PHE A 112 0.67 -6.09 -7.88
C PHE A 112 0.11 -5.22 -9.01
N ILE A 113 0.89 -5.00 -10.06
CA ILE A 113 0.48 -4.28 -11.27
C ILE A 113 -0.71 -4.97 -11.95
N GLU A 114 -0.67 -6.29 -12.12
CA GLU A 114 -1.77 -7.06 -12.73
C GLU A 114 -3.05 -6.99 -11.90
N ALA A 115 -2.95 -6.95 -10.56
CA ALA A 115 -4.12 -6.86 -9.69
C ALA A 115 -4.81 -5.48 -9.77
N LEU A 116 -4.06 -4.42 -10.04
CA LEU A 116 -4.56 -3.05 -10.09
C LEU A 116 -5.13 -2.64 -11.45
N SER A 117 -4.80 -3.37 -12.53
CA SER A 117 -5.25 -3.12 -13.91
C SER A 117 -6.61 -3.73 -14.26
#